data_AF-A0A960SMJ5-F1
#
_entry.id   AF-A0A960SMJ5-F1
#
_cell.length_a   1.000
_cell.length_b   1.000
_cell.length_c   1.000
_cell.angle_alpha   90.00
_cell.angle_beta   90.00
_cell.angle_gamma   90.00
#
_symmetry.space_group_name_H-M   'P 1'
#
loop_
_entity.id
_entity.type
_entity.pdbx_description
1 polymer ?
#
loop_
_entity_poly.entity_id
_entity_poly.type
_entity_poly.pdbx_seq_one_letter_code
_entity_poly.pdbx_strand_id
1 'polypeptide(L)'
;MRSIARVTLAVALFGHVQAGEATATLPDPFRFHDGSRVSSREDWQRRRGEMRQDLLEIEYGHAPPLPKVRVTDPQREEVRLEPNGLRATRVTVTLSFAGITARAGYWFPSDATVPLPAILADEPVWWPNPFLTNGIVKRVLERGFVLAGFWNDDFASFEDPEHHPAQTALPGCDWGVTAVAAWAYGVTMNWLETVPEVDAGKVAIWGHSRRGKACLLAGALDERFAAVLPHMSGMGGAAA
;
A
#
# COMPACT_ATOMS: atom_id res chain seq x y z
N MET A 1 -6.44 -46.22 20.21
CA MET A 1 -7.18 -45.65 19.06
C MET A 1 -7.31 -44.15 19.27
N ARG A 2 -6.59 -43.32 18.49
CA ARG A 2 -6.69 -41.85 18.56
C ARG A 2 -7.71 -41.38 17.53
N SER A 3 -8.73 -40.66 18.01
CA SER A 3 -9.78 -40.04 17.20
C SER A 3 -9.16 -38.99 16.27
N ILE A 4 -9.35 -39.15 14.96
CA ILE A 4 -9.00 -38.15 13.96
C ILE A 4 -10.16 -37.15 13.91
N ALA A 5 -9.92 -35.92 14.38
CA ALA A 5 -10.87 -34.83 14.22
C ALA A 5 -11.05 -34.52 12.73
N ARG A 6 -12.30 -34.61 12.24
CA ARG A 6 -12.67 -34.18 10.89
C ARG A 6 -12.60 -32.66 10.85
N VAL A 7 -11.69 -32.10 10.05
CA VAL A 7 -11.72 -30.70 9.66
C VAL A 7 -12.75 -30.55 8.55
N THR A 8 -13.85 -29.85 8.83
CA THR A 8 -14.84 -29.49 7.82
C THR A 8 -14.32 -28.28 7.04
N LEU A 9 -13.89 -28.50 5.80
CA LEU A 9 -13.59 -27.44 4.85
C LEU A 9 -14.92 -26.90 4.29
N ALA A 10 -15.34 -25.71 4.73
CA ALA A 10 -16.43 -24.99 4.09
C ALA A 10 -15.84 -24.14 2.94
N VAL A 11 -15.91 -24.65 1.71
CA VAL A 11 -15.71 -23.82 0.52
C VAL A 11 -17.06 -23.16 0.21
N ALA A 12 -17.19 -21.86 0.49
CA ALA A 12 -18.25 -21.07 -0.11
C ALA A 12 -17.90 -20.92 -1.60
N LEU A 13 -18.46 -21.78 -2.45
CA LEU A 13 -18.53 -21.53 -3.88
C LEU A 13 -19.50 -20.38 -4.07
N PHE A 14 -19.00 -19.16 -4.23
CA PHE A 14 -19.77 -18.11 -4.89
C PHE A 14 -20.00 -18.63 -6.31
N GLY A 15 -21.21 -19.14 -6.55
CA GLY A 15 -21.57 -19.72 -7.83
C GLY A 15 -21.30 -18.73 -8.96
N HIS A 16 -21.08 -19.24 -10.17
CA HIS A 16 -21.27 -18.42 -11.36
C HIS A 16 -22.70 -17.90 -11.31
N VAL A 17 -22.85 -16.64 -10.90
CA VAL A 17 -24.10 -15.92 -11.05
C VAL A 17 -24.33 -15.87 -12.56
N GLN A 18 -25.31 -16.64 -13.06
CA GLN A 18 -25.95 -16.30 -14.32
C GLN A 18 -26.28 -14.82 -14.22
N ALA A 19 -25.86 -14.02 -15.20
CA ALA A 19 -26.14 -12.60 -15.26
C ALA A 19 -27.67 -12.38 -15.25
N GLY A 20 -28.26 -12.39 -14.06
CA GLY A 20 -29.55 -11.78 -13.78
C GLY A 20 -29.34 -10.29 -13.99
N GLU A 21 -30.30 -9.65 -14.65
CA GLU A 21 -30.24 -8.25 -15.05
C GLU A 21 -29.70 -7.38 -13.89
N ALA A 22 -28.50 -6.81 -14.11
CA ALA A 22 -27.93 -5.82 -13.22
C ALA A 22 -28.84 -4.58 -13.26
N THR A 23 -29.72 -4.45 -12.28
CA THR A 23 -30.73 -3.38 -12.22
C THR A 23 -30.27 -2.12 -11.51
N ALA A 24 -28.99 -2.03 -11.10
CA ALA A 24 -28.40 -0.77 -10.63
C ALA A 24 -27.44 -0.23 -11.69
N THR A 25 -27.79 0.89 -12.30
CA THR A 25 -26.85 1.66 -13.13
C THR A 25 -25.70 2.16 -12.23
N LEU A 26 -24.46 2.02 -12.69
CA LEU A 26 -23.30 2.53 -11.95
C LEU A 26 -23.44 4.06 -11.76
N PRO A 27 -23.09 4.62 -10.59
CA PRO A 27 -23.08 6.07 -10.39
C PRO A 27 -22.20 6.76 -11.45
N ASP A 28 -22.70 7.85 -12.05
CA ASP A 28 -21.92 8.64 -13.02
C ASP A 28 -20.82 9.42 -12.28
N PRO A 29 -19.51 9.11 -12.50
CA PRO A 29 -18.43 9.82 -11.83
C PRO A 29 -18.32 11.29 -12.27
N PHE A 30 -18.98 11.68 -13.36
CA PHE A 30 -19.02 13.05 -13.87
C PHE A 30 -20.29 13.80 -13.46
N ARG A 31 -21.01 13.31 -12.46
CA ARG A 31 -22.17 13.99 -11.88
C ARG A 31 -21.93 14.30 -10.40
N PHE A 32 -22.13 15.57 -10.03
CA PHE A 32 -22.08 16.02 -8.64
C PHE A 32 -23.29 15.50 -7.85
N HIS A 33 -23.21 15.55 -6.52
CA HIS A 33 -24.35 15.21 -5.64
C HIS A 33 -25.57 16.10 -5.85
N ASP A 34 -25.37 17.37 -6.24
CA ASP A 34 -26.45 18.30 -6.58
C ASP A 34 -27.11 18.03 -7.95
N GLY A 35 -26.61 17.01 -8.68
CA GLY A 35 -27.12 16.59 -9.97
C GLY A 35 -26.52 17.32 -11.18
N SER A 36 -25.71 18.37 -10.97
CA SER A 36 -24.99 19.08 -12.02
C SER A 36 -23.84 18.24 -12.60
N ARG A 37 -23.32 18.64 -13.77
CA ARG A 37 -22.33 17.85 -14.53
C ARG A 37 -20.93 18.45 -14.42
N VAL A 38 -19.94 17.59 -14.24
CA VAL A 38 -18.52 17.92 -14.34
C VAL A 38 -18.19 18.30 -15.79
N SER A 39 -17.66 19.50 -15.99
CA SER A 39 -17.37 20.04 -17.33
C SER A 39 -15.93 20.53 -17.51
N SER A 40 -15.19 20.65 -16.41
CA SER A 40 -13.82 21.18 -16.39
C SER A 40 -12.90 20.40 -15.45
N ARG A 41 -11.60 20.71 -15.49
CA ARG A 41 -10.62 20.16 -14.55
C ARG A 41 -10.85 20.66 -13.12
N GLU A 42 -11.32 21.89 -12.96
CA GLU A 42 -11.66 22.44 -11.66
C GLU A 42 -12.88 21.74 -11.07
N ASP A 43 -13.91 21.50 -11.89
CA ASP A 43 -15.07 20.69 -11.50
C ASP A 43 -14.64 19.29 -11.08
N TRP A 44 -13.71 18.67 -11.82
CA TRP A 44 -13.18 17.36 -11.47
C TRP A 44 -12.52 17.34 -10.09
N GLN A 45 -11.76 18.38 -9.73
CA GLN A 45 -11.15 18.46 -8.40
C GLN A 45 -12.21 18.56 -7.29
N ARG A 46 -13.29 19.30 -7.54
CA ARG A 46 -14.44 19.37 -6.62
C ARG A 46 -15.14 18.02 -6.50
N ARG A 47 -15.43 17.36 -7.64
CA ARG A 47 -16.11 16.06 -7.67
C ARG A 47 -15.26 14.96 -7.03
N ARG A 48 -13.94 14.99 -7.22
CA ARG A 48 -13.00 14.12 -6.51
C ARG A 48 -13.11 14.32 -5.00
N GLY A 49 -13.26 15.55 -4.53
CA GLY A 49 -13.50 15.86 -3.12
C GLY A 49 -14.76 15.17 -2.58
N GLU A 50 -15.89 15.26 -3.30
CA GLU A 50 -17.13 14.56 -2.93
C GLU A 50 -16.95 13.05 -2.89
N MET A 51 -16.41 12.45 -3.96
CA MET A 51 -16.18 11.00 -4.01
C MET A 51 -15.25 10.52 -2.90
N ARG A 52 -14.25 11.32 -2.54
CA ARG A 52 -13.37 11.01 -1.43
C ARG A 52 -14.14 10.97 -0.11
N GLN A 53 -15.02 11.94 0.15
CA GLN A 53 -15.84 11.90 1.37
C GLN A 53 -16.79 10.72 1.36
N ASP A 54 -17.46 10.44 0.24
CA ASP A 54 -18.33 9.26 0.11
C ASP A 54 -17.58 7.97 0.48
N LEU A 55 -16.35 7.79 -0.04
CA LEU A 55 -15.52 6.61 0.26
C LEU A 55 -15.14 6.50 1.75
N LEU A 56 -14.80 7.62 2.38
CA LEU A 56 -14.40 7.63 3.79
C LEU A 56 -15.60 7.44 4.72
N GLU A 57 -16.74 8.07 4.43
CA GLU A 57 -17.95 7.96 5.23
C GLU A 57 -18.64 6.59 5.13
N ILE A 58 -18.64 5.98 3.94
CA ILE A 58 -19.41 4.75 3.68
C ILE A 58 -18.57 3.48 3.89
N GLU A 59 -17.29 3.49 3.49
CA GLU A 59 -16.52 2.24 3.36
C GLU A 59 -15.28 2.17 4.25
N TYR A 60 -14.41 3.18 4.23
CA TYR A 60 -13.04 3.03 4.74
C TYR A 60 -12.77 3.69 6.10
N GLY A 61 -13.57 4.70 6.47
CA GLY A 61 -13.33 5.54 7.64
C GLY A 61 -12.20 6.55 7.43
N HIS A 62 -12.01 7.42 8.42
CA HIS A 62 -11.11 8.56 8.39
C HIS A 62 -9.82 8.29 9.15
N ALA A 63 -8.71 8.30 8.41
CA ALA A 63 -7.38 8.27 9.00
C ALA A 63 -7.00 9.65 9.58
N PRO A 64 -6.13 9.71 10.60
CA PRO A 64 -5.59 10.97 11.08
C PRO A 64 -4.62 11.58 10.05
N PRO A 65 -4.27 12.87 10.17
CA PRO A 65 -3.26 13.49 9.31
C PRO A 65 -1.94 12.73 9.32
N LEU A 66 -1.24 12.73 8.18
CA LEU A 66 0.05 12.06 8.04
C LEU A 66 1.09 12.69 9.00
N PRO A 67 1.79 11.88 9.82
CA PRO A 67 2.73 12.37 10.81
C PRO A 67 4.10 12.62 10.20
N LYS A 68 4.90 13.48 10.84
CA LYS A 68 6.35 13.48 10.61
C LYS A 68 6.93 12.19 11.21
N VAL A 69 7.87 11.60 10.49
CA VAL A 69 8.53 10.35 10.88
C VAL A 69 9.94 10.60 11.37
N ARG A 70 10.34 9.90 12.42
CA ARG A 70 11.73 9.84 12.89
C ARG A 70 12.30 8.47 12.53
N VAL A 71 13.46 8.46 11.85
CA VAL A 71 14.20 7.23 11.57
C VAL A 71 15.02 6.84 12.80
N THR A 72 14.89 5.57 13.21
CA THR A 72 15.74 4.91 14.21
C THR A 72 16.33 3.63 13.64
N ASP A 73 17.41 3.17 14.26
CA ASP A 73 18.06 1.88 13.98
C ASP A 73 18.42 1.61 12.49
N PRO A 74 18.97 2.58 11.74
CA PRO A 74 19.27 2.37 10.33
C PRO A 74 20.35 1.30 10.16
N GLN A 75 20.05 0.28 9.36
CA GLN A 75 21.00 -0.72 8.91
C GLN A 75 21.24 -0.53 7.41
N ARG A 76 22.50 -0.59 6.98
CA ARG A 76 22.91 -0.48 5.59
C ARG A 76 23.87 -1.62 5.26
N GLU A 77 23.59 -2.34 4.19
CA GLU A 77 24.38 -3.50 3.77
C GLU A 77 24.54 -3.52 2.26
N GLU A 78 25.77 -3.72 1.77
CA GLU A 78 26.03 -3.98 0.36
C GLU A 78 25.98 -5.49 0.09
N VAL A 79 25.25 -5.86 -0.95
CA VAL A 79 24.98 -7.25 -1.35
C VAL A 79 25.26 -7.38 -2.85
N ARG A 80 25.83 -8.51 -3.26
CA ARG A 80 25.90 -8.90 -4.68
C ARG A 80 24.75 -9.84 -4.98
N LEU A 81 23.84 -9.41 -5.84
CA LEU A 81 22.67 -10.19 -6.25
C LEU A 81 23.02 -11.08 -7.44
N GLU A 82 22.79 -12.38 -7.28
CA GLU A 82 22.96 -13.37 -8.33
C GLU A 82 21.70 -13.52 -9.21
N PRO A 83 21.85 -14.00 -10.47
CA PRO A 83 23.11 -14.21 -11.19
C PRO A 83 23.76 -12.89 -11.64
N ASN A 84 25.06 -12.89 -11.93
CA ASN A 84 25.84 -11.78 -12.51
C ASN A 84 26.33 -10.72 -11.52
N GLY A 85 26.12 -10.92 -10.21
CA GLY A 85 26.75 -10.13 -9.16
C GLY A 85 26.40 -8.63 -9.13
N LEU A 86 25.16 -8.26 -9.49
CA LEU A 86 24.68 -6.87 -9.40
C LEU A 86 24.94 -6.33 -7.98
N ARG A 87 25.70 -5.24 -7.86
CA ARG A 87 25.93 -4.58 -6.57
C ARG A 87 24.70 -3.78 -6.18
N ALA A 88 24.06 -4.18 -5.09
CA ALA A 88 22.89 -3.57 -4.53
C ALA A 88 23.13 -3.21 -3.07
N THR A 89 22.53 -2.13 -2.60
CA THR A 89 22.54 -1.77 -1.19
C THR A 89 21.15 -1.94 -0.63
N ARG A 90 21.04 -2.69 0.46
CA ARG A 90 19.86 -2.79 1.31
C ARG A 90 19.96 -1.78 2.42
N VAL A 91 18.86 -1.07 2.67
CA VAL A 91 18.68 -0.23 3.86
C VAL A 91 17.40 -0.67 4.56
N THR A 92 17.46 -0.88 5.87
CA THR A 92 16.28 -1.10 6.72
C THR A 92 16.30 -0.11 7.87
N VAL A 93 15.13 0.38 8.25
CA VAL A 93 14.94 1.37 9.30
C VAL A 93 13.73 1.00 10.15
N THR A 94 13.69 1.58 11.35
CA THR A 94 12.47 1.70 12.13
C THR A 94 11.99 3.15 12.03
N LEU A 95 10.75 3.34 11.61
CA LEU A 95 10.06 4.62 11.63
C LEU A 95 9.35 4.76 12.97
N SER A 96 9.55 5.88 13.66
CA SER A 96 8.87 6.21 14.91
C SER A 96 8.06 7.49 14.76
N PHE A 97 6.78 7.44 15.12
CA PHE A 97 5.82 8.54 15.01
C PHE A 97 4.60 8.25 15.87
N ALA A 98 3.99 9.26 16.49
CA ALA A 98 2.72 9.14 17.22
C ALA A 98 2.59 7.91 18.17
N GLY A 99 3.68 7.51 18.84
CA GLY A 99 3.70 6.33 19.72
C GLY A 99 3.74 4.98 19.01
N ILE A 100 3.82 4.97 17.68
CA ILE A 100 3.94 3.79 16.81
C ILE A 100 5.40 3.65 16.36
N THR A 101 5.84 2.40 16.20
CA THR A 101 7.09 2.04 15.52
C THR A 101 6.79 1.08 14.39
N ALA A 102 7.30 1.35 13.20
CA ALA A 102 7.09 0.51 12.03
C ALA A 102 8.36 0.28 11.22
N ARG A 103 8.59 -0.95 10.78
CA ARG A 103 9.74 -1.30 9.95
C ARG A 103 9.49 -0.93 8.50
N ALA A 104 10.49 -0.31 7.90
CA ALA A 104 10.55 -0.01 6.49
C ALA A 104 11.94 -0.29 5.94
N GLY A 105 12.06 -0.40 4.62
CA GLY A 105 13.34 -0.65 3.99
C GLY A 105 13.28 -0.46 2.49
N TYR A 106 14.44 -0.31 1.88
CA TYR A 106 14.56 -0.21 0.43
C TYR A 106 15.85 -0.84 -0.09
N TRP A 107 15.83 -1.13 -1.38
CA TRP A 107 16.97 -1.58 -2.16
C TRP A 107 17.23 -0.62 -3.31
N PHE A 108 18.50 -0.36 -3.61
CA PHE A 108 18.91 0.42 -4.77
C PHE A 108 20.23 -0.13 -5.34
N PRO A 109 20.55 0.11 -6.64
CA PRO A 109 21.85 -0.25 -7.20
C PRO A 109 22.96 0.55 -6.51
N SER A 110 23.99 -0.09 -5.97
CA SER A 110 25.07 0.59 -5.22
C SER A 110 25.85 1.60 -6.06
N ASP A 111 25.82 1.42 -7.39
CA ASP A 111 26.48 2.29 -8.37
C ASP A 111 25.58 3.42 -8.88
N ALA A 112 24.37 3.58 -8.34
CA ALA A 112 23.49 4.68 -8.70
C ALA A 112 24.11 6.03 -8.30
N THR A 113 24.29 6.92 -9.27
CA THR A 113 24.87 8.26 -9.06
C THR A 113 23.83 9.37 -8.99
N VAL A 114 22.56 9.03 -9.22
CA VAL A 114 21.41 9.94 -9.17
C VAL A 114 20.27 9.27 -8.41
N PRO A 115 19.36 10.02 -7.78
CA PRO A 115 18.15 9.48 -7.20
C PRO A 115 17.32 8.75 -8.28
N LEU A 116 16.76 7.60 -7.94
CA LEU A 116 16.01 6.75 -8.87
C LEU A 116 14.51 6.73 -8.54
N PRO A 117 13.62 6.56 -9.53
CA PRO A 117 12.21 6.31 -9.26
C PRO A 117 12.03 5.07 -8.38
N ALA A 118 11.00 5.03 -7.54
CA ALA A 118 10.79 3.95 -6.58
C ALA A 118 9.47 3.22 -6.81
N ILE A 119 9.47 1.91 -6.52
CA ILE A 119 8.27 1.12 -6.30
C ILE A 119 8.16 0.88 -4.80
N LEU A 120 7.13 1.43 -4.17
CA LEU A 120 6.80 1.25 -2.77
C LEU A 120 5.73 0.16 -2.62
N ALA A 121 6.05 -0.92 -1.91
CA ALA A 121 5.15 -2.02 -1.64
C ALA A 121 4.76 -2.11 -0.17
N ASP A 122 3.51 -2.48 0.11
CA ASP A 122 3.07 -2.98 1.41
C ASP A 122 3.61 -4.39 1.67
N GLU A 123 4.93 -4.52 1.70
CA GLU A 123 5.64 -5.76 1.91
C GLU A 123 7.03 -5.50 2.53
N PRO A 124 7.57 -6.46 3.31
CA PRO A 124 8.90 -6.36 3.89
C PRO A 124 9.94 -6.74 2.84
N VAL A 125 10.21 -5.84 1.90
CA VAL A 125 11.05 -6.07 0.70
C VAL A 125 12.50 -6.52 1.02
N TRP A 126 12.92 -6.44 2.28
CA TRP A 126 14.21 -6.92 2.77
C TRP A 126 14.24 -8.42 3.11
N TRP A 127 13.11 -9.11 3.13
CA TRP A 127 13.06 -10.55 3.43
C TRP A 127 13.65 -11.41 2.32
N PRO A 128 14.27 -12.56 2.67
CA PRO A 128 14.79 -13.49 1.67
C PRO A 128 13.70 -14.01 0.72
N ASN A 129 12.64 -14.62 1.27
CA ASN A 129 11.49 -15.10 0.50
C ASN A 129 10.33 -14.11 0.65
N PRO A 130 9.67 -13.67 -0.43
CA PRO A 130 9.92 -14.00 -1.85
C PRO A 130 10.93 -13.09 -2.55
N PHE A 131 11.41 -12.01 -1.93
CA PHE A 131 12.04 -10.92 -2.65
C PHE A 131 13.42 -11.26 -3.23
N LEU A 132 14.31 -11.82 -2.41
CA LEU A 132 15.64 -12.23 -2.86
C LEU A 132 15.59 -13.58 -3.57
N THR A 133 14.92 -14.58 -2.98
CA THR A 133 14.86 -15.96 -3.50
C THR A 133 14.27 -16.02 -4.90
N ASN A 134 13.25 -15.20 -5.21
CA ASN A 134 12.60 -15.20 -6.53
C ASN A 134 13.17 -14.11 -7.46
N GLY A 135 14.32 -13.52 -7.11
CA GLY A 135 15.00 -12.49 -7.91
C GLY A 135 14.14 -11.26 -8.19
N ILE A 136 13.22 -10.90 -7.28
CA ILE A 136 12.34 -9.74 -7.45
C ILE A 136 13.16 -8.47 -7.29
N VAL A 137 13.95 -8.37 -6.21
CA VAL A 137 14.83 -7.21 -5.96
C VAL A 137 15.67 -6.92 -7.19
N LYS A 138 16.46 -7.92 -7.65
CA LYS A 138 17.33 -7.79 -8.81
C LYS A 138 16.59 -7.29 -10.05
N ARG A 139 15.44 -7.88 -10.39
CA ARG A 139 14.66 -7.48 -11.57
C ARG A 139 14.16 -6.04 -11.51
N VAL A 140 13.82 -5.54 -10.32
CA VAL A 140 13.41 -4.14 -10.13
C VAL A 140 14.61 -3.21 -10.29
N LEU A 141 15.73 -3.53 -9.62
CA LEU A 141 16.95 -2.72 -9.68
C LEU A 141 17.54 -2.63 -11.09
N GLU A 142 17.58 -3.73 -11.84
CA GLU A 142 18.06 -3.76 -13.24
C GLU A 142 17.22 -2.90 -14.19
N ARG A 143 15.98 -2.58 -13.81
CA ARG A 143 15.10 -1.68 -14.57
C ARG A 143 15.26 -0.22 -14.17
N GLY A 144 16.21 0.09 -13.27
CA GLY A 144 16.50 1.45 -12.83
C GLY A 144 15.55 1.98 -11.76
N PHE A 145 14.94 1.09 -10.96
CA PHE A 145 14.04 1.47 -9.86
C PHE A 145 14.64 1.11 -8.51
N VAL A 146 14.33 1.92 -7.49
CA VAL A 146 14.39 1.52 -6.08
C VAL A 146 13.22 0.59 -5.79
N LEU A 147 13.46 -0.47 -5.02
CA LEU A 147 12.37 -1.27 -4.42
C LEU A 147 12.28 -0.94 -2.93
N ALA A 148 11.23 -0.21 -2.54
CA ALA A 148 10.94 0.18 -1.18
C ALA A 148 9.74 -0.61 -0.63
N GLY A 149 9.65 -0.73 0.69
CA GLY A 149 8.50 -1.32 1.34
C GLY A 149 8.45 -1.09 2.84
N PHE A 150 7.30 -1.44 3.42
CA PHE A 150 7.05 -1.43 4.86
C PHE A 150 6.35 -2.72 5.28
N TRP A 151 6.37 -3.02 6.57
CA TRP A 151 5.67 -4.18 7.11
C TRP A 151 4.32 -3.79 7.71
N ASN A 152 3.22 -4.18 7.06
CA ASN A 152 1.87 -3.76 7.48
C ASN A 152 1.55 -4.11 8.93
N ASP A 153 1.96 -5.28 9.42
CA ASP A 153 1.56 -5.70 10.77
C ASP A 153 2.16 -4.78 11.83
N ASP A 154 3.19 -3.98 11.55
CA ASP A 154 3.62 -2.97 12.51
C ASP A 154 2.59 -1.82 12.67
N PHE A 155 1.63 -1.70 11.74
CA PHE A 155 0.48 -0.79 11.80
C PHE A 155 -0.81 -1.51 12.19
N ALA A 156 -1.18 -2.56 11.46
CA ALA A 156 -2.32 -3.43 11.74
C ALA A 156 -2.21 -4.73 10.92
N SER A 157 -2.58 -5.86 11.51
CA SER A 157 -2.62 -7.13 10.77
C SER A 157 -3.90 -7.25 9.95
N PHE A 158 -3.76 -7.71 8.72
CA PHE A 158 -4.91 -8.12 7.92
C PHE A 158 -5.46 -9.50 8.31
N GLU A 159 -4.75 -10.22 9.18
CA GLU A 159 -4.94 -11.64 9.48
C GLU A 159 -5.43 -11.81 10.91
N ASP A 160 -4.80 -11.09 11.83
CA ASP A 160 -5.13 -11.08 13.25
C ASP A 160 -5.84 -9.77 13.63
N PRO A 161 -7.17 -9.79 13.83
CA PRO A 161 -7.91 -8.57 14.17
C PRO A 161 -7.53 -7.99 15.53
N GLU A 162 -6.90 -8.74 16.44
CA GLU A 162 -6.43 -8.22 17.74
C GLU A 162 -5.09 -7.48 17.60
N HIS A 163 -4.39 -7.66 16.48
CA HIS A 163 -3.11 -7.03 16.21
C HIS A 163 -3.29 -5.72 15.43
N HIS A 164 -3.68 -4.66 16.14
CA HIS A 164 -3.98 -3.33 15.58
C HIS A 164 -3.20 -2.17 16.26
N PRO A 165 -1.84 -2.15 16.22
CA PRO A 165 -1.03 -1.15 16.89
C PRO A 165 -1.41 0.32 16.61
N ALA A 166 -1.71 0.64 15.34
CA ALA A 166 -2.04 2.01 14.93
C ALA A 166 -3.38 2.47 15.51
N GLN A 167 -4.41 1.63 15.49
CA GLN A 167 -5.70 1.96 16.09
C GLN A 167 -5.60 2.06 17.62
N THR A 168 -4.79 1.21 18.26
CA THR A 168 -4.53 1.30 19.71
C THR A 168 -3.84 2.62 20.09
N ALA A 169 -2.85 3.04 19.31
CA ALA A 169 -2.12 4.30 19.54
C ALA A 169 -2.96 5.54 19.20
N LEU A 170 -3.95 5.41 18.31
CA LEU A 170 -4.77 6.51 17.79
C LEU A 170 -6.28 6.19 17.94
N PRO A 171 -6.81 6.10 19.17
CA PRO A 171 -8.14 5.54 19.47
C PRO A 171 -9.34 6.44 19.10
N GLY A 172 -9.13 7.53 18.35
CA GLY A 172 -10.17 8.50 17.97
C GLY A 172 -10.59 8.48 16.51
N CYS A 173 -10.06 7.55 15.71
CA CYS A 173 -10.32 7.43 14.28
C CYS A 173 -11.29 6.27 14.01
N ASP A 174 -12.19 6.43 13.05
CA ASP A 174 -13.18 5.43 12.61
C ASP A 174 -12.67 4.54 11.47
N TRP A 175 -11.38 4.62 11.15
CA TRP A 175 -10.69 3.85 10.11
C TRP A 175 -10.62 2.33 10.36
N GLY A 176 -10.86 1.56 9.30
CA GLY A 176 -10.61 0.11 9.28
C GLY A 176 -9.17 -0.27 8.90
N VAL A 177 -8.84 -1.57 8.98
CA VAL A 177 -7.48 -2.09 8.65
C VAL A 177 -6.99 -1.69 7.25
N THR A 178 -7.88 -1.65 6.25
CA THR A 178 -7.52 -1.22 4.88
C THR A 178 -7.12 0.25 4.84
N ALA A 179 -7.80 1.11 5.60
CA ALA A 179 -7.49 2.54 5.68
C ALA A 179 -6.21 2.80 6.49
N VAL A 180 -5.95 1.99 7.53
CA VAL A 180 -4.67 1.99 8.25
C VAL A 180 -3.52 1.62 7.30
N ALA A 181 -3.68 0.57 6.49
CA ALA A 181 -2.68 0.18 5.50
C ALA A 181 -2.49 1.25 4.41
N ALA A 182 -3.56 1.90 3.96
CA ALA A 182 -3.47 3.02 3.03
C ALA A 182 -2.71 4.21 3.63
N TRP A 183 -2.96 4.52 4.91
CA TRP A 183 -2.23 5.55 5.65
C TRP A 183 -0.75 5.19 5.83
N ALA A 184 -0.41 3.91 6.04
CA ALA A 184 0.96 3.43 6.14
C ALA A 184 1.80 3.69 4.88
N TYR A 185 1.19 3.65 3.68
CA TYR A 185 1.85 4.13 2.46
C TYR A 185 2.25 5.59 2.57
N GLY A 186 1.34 6.48 3.00
CA GLY A 186 1.61 7.91 3.16
C GLY A 186 2.66 8.21 4.24
N VAL A 187 2.66 7.46 5.34
CA VAL A 187 3.70 7.53 6.39
C VAL A 187 5.07 7.14 5.80
N THR A 188 5.11 6.06 5.02
CA THR A 188 6.34 5.60 4.38
C THR A 188 6.79 6.58 3.30
N MET A 189 5.86 7.23 2.59
CA MET A 189 6.15 8.29 1.64
C MET A 189 6.82 9.51 2.30
N ASN A 190 6.36 9.93 3.49
CA ASN A 190 7.03 10.99 4.28
C ASN A 190 8.48 10.64 4.61
N TRP A 191 8.80 9.36 4.79
CA TRP A 191 10.18 8.91 4.95
C TRP A 191 10.93 8.92 3.63
N LEU A 192 10.36 8.40 2.54
CA LEU A 192 11.01 8.34 1.22
C LEU A 192 11.39 9.74 0.69
N GLU A 193 10.62 10.79 1.01
CA GLU A 193 10.97 12.19 0.73
C GLU A 193 12.30 12.65 1.35
N THR A 194 12.80 11.92 2.36
CA THR A 194 14.07 12.18 3.03
C THR A 194 15.22 11.28 2.56
N VAL A 195 14.95 10.29 1.69
CA VAL A 195 15.93 9.31 1.22
C VAL A 195 16.66 9.85 -0.02
N PRO A 196 17.98 10.13 0.04
CA PRO A 196 18.69 10.76 -1.07
C PRO A 196 18.83 9.86 -2.31
N GLU A 197 18.74 8.54 -2.14
CA GLU A 197 18.76 7.58 -3.25
C GLU A 197 17.43 7.48 -4.02
N VAL A 198 16.35 8.12 -3.53
CA VAL A 198 15.01 8.05 -4.10
C VAL A 198 14.60 9.37 -4.75
N ASP A 199 14.18 9.32 -6.01
CA ASP A 199 13.43 10.42 -6.64
C ASP A 199 11.99 10.41 -6.12
N ALA A 200 11.75 11.16 -5.04
CA ALA A 200 10.45 11.20 -4.38
C ALA A 200 9.31 11.74 -5.27
N GLY A 201 9.62 12.44 -6.37
CA GLY A 201 8.62 12.84 -7.36
C GLY A 201 8.15 11.70 -8.27
N LYS A 202 8.78 10.52 -8.18
CA LYS A 202 8.51 9.35 -9.03
C LYS A 202 8.38 8.08 -8.20
N VAL A 203 7.52 8.12 -7.19
CA VAL A 203 7.16 6.95 -6.39
C VAL A 203 5.87 6.33 -6.90
N ALA A 204 5.94 5.09 -7.36
CA ALA A 204 4.80 4.25 -7.68
C ALA A 204 4.47 3.35 -6.48
N ILE A 205 3.19 3.12 -6.18
CA ILE A 205 2.76 2.19 -5.12
C ILE A 205 2.20 0.89 -5.70
N TRP A 206 2.47 -0.22 -5.03
CA TRP A 206 2.00 -1.55 -5.45
C TRP A 206 1.50 -2.36 -4.26
N GLY A 207 0.39 -3.07 -4.45
CA GLY A 207 -0.10 -4.04 -3.47
C GLY A 207 -0.91 -5.15 -4.14
N HIS A 208 -0.89 -6.35 -3.55
CA HIS A 208 -1.63 -7.50 -4.05
C HIS A 208 -2.82 -7.88 -3.16
N SER A 209 -3.95 -8.28 -3.76
CA SER A 209 -5.14 -8.73 -3.04
C SER A 209 -5.65 -7.66 -2.06
N ARG A 210 -5.80 -7.94 -0.77
CA ARG A 210 -6.18 -6.93 0.24
C ARG A 210 -5.24 -5.72 0.28
N ARG A 211 -3.93 -5.93 0.06
CA ARG A 211 -2.94 -4.85 -0.04
C ARG A 211 -3.15 -4.01 -1.29
N GLY A 212 -3.71 -4.62 -2.33
CA GLY A 212 -4.13 -3.93 -3.55
C GLY A 212 -5.31 -2.98 -3.30
N LYS A 213 -6.20 -3.30 -2.36
CA LYS A 213 -7.28 -2.38 -1.91
C LYS A 213 -6.69 -1.18 -1.19
N ALA A 214 -5.81 -1.43 -0.23
CA ALA A 214 -5.09 -0.38 0.50
C ALA A 214 -4.24 0.50 -0.44
N CYS A 215 -3.56 -0.08 -1.41
CA CYS A 215 -2.82 0.63 -2.46
C CYS A 215 -3.73 1.55 -3.29
N LEU A 216 -4.90 1.04 -3.71
CA LEU A 216 -5.86 1.86 -4.45
C LEU A 216 -6.38 3.03 -3.63
N LEU A 217 -6.74 2.79 -2.36
CA LEU A 217 -7.17 3.83 -1.43
C LEU A 217 -6.06 4.84 -1.16
N ALA A 218 -4.82 4.40 -0.94
CA ALA A 218 -3.66 5.29 -0.73
C ALA A 218 -3.48 6.24 -1.91
N GLY A 219 -3.54 5.72 -3.14
CA GLY A 219 -3.46 6.53 -4.35
C GLY A 219 -4.65 7.47 -4.55
N ALA A 220 -5.83 7.12 -4.04
CA ALA A 220 -6.99 8.01 -4.06
C ALA A 220 -6.85 9.16 -3.04
N LEU A 221 -6.19 8.93 -1.89
CA LEU A 221 -6.09 9.88 -0.79
C LEU A 221 -4.82 10.76 -0.83
N ASP A 222 -3.72 10.26 -1.40
CA ASP A 222 -2.41 10.93 -1.43
C ASP A 222 -1.91 11.12 -2.87
N GLU A 223 -1.94 12.36 -3.34
CA GLU A 223 -1.60 12.74 -4.72
C GLU A 223 -0.08 12.77 -4.99
N ARG A 224 0.75 12.51 -3.98
CA ARG A 224 2.21 12.45 -4.16
C ARG A 224 2.65 11.20 -4.92
N PHE A 225 1.83 10.15 -4.96
CA PHE A 225 2.16 8.94 -5.70
C PHE A 225 2.00 9.14 -7.20
N ALA A 226 3.09 8.92 -7.94
CA ALA A 226 3.15 9.12 -9.39
C ALA A 226 2.41 8.02 -10.18
N ALA A 227 2.23 6.82 -9.58
CA ALA A 227 1.47 5.73 -10.17
C ALA A 227 0.93 4.78 -9.09
N VAL A 228 -0.19 4.10 -9.40
CA VAL A 228 -0.89 3.20 -8.48
C VAL A 228 -1.09 1.85 -9.17
N LEU A 229 -0.61 0.76 -8.56
CA LEU A 229 -0.65 -0.60 -9.11
C LEU A 229 -1.41 -1.56 -8.16
N PRO A 230 -2.75 -1.55 -8.18
CA PRO A 230 -3.59 -2.37 -7.29
C PRO A 230 -3.79 -3.78 -7.88
N HIS A 231 -2.84 -4.67 -7.65
CA HIS A 231 -2.78 -5.96 -8.32
C HIS A 231 -3.77 -7.00 -7.75
N MET A 232 -4.75 -7.41 -8.57
CA MET A 232 -5.78 -8.40 -8.20
C MET A 232 -6.51 -8.05 -6.89
N SER A 233 -6.93 -6.79 -6.72
CA SER A 233 -7.51 -6.30 -5.47
C SER A 233 -8.91 -6.84 -5.16
N GLY A 234 -9.71 -7.20 -6.18
CA GLY A 234 -11.05 -7.79 -6.00
C GLY A 234 -12.09 -6.82 -5.42
N MET A 235 -13.14 -7.37 -4.80
CA MET A 235 -14.26 -6.64 -4.18
C MET A 235 -13.79 -5.71 -3.07
N GLY A 236 -14.29 -4.46 -3.02
CA GLY A 236 -13.76 -3.42 -2.12
C GLY A 236 -12.38 -2.92 -2.55
N GLY A 237 -12.11 -3.01 -3.85
CA GLY A 237 -10.87 -2.62 -4.50
C GLY A 237 -11.18 -2.19 -5.93
N ALA A 238 -10.70 -2.94 -6.91
CA ALA A 238 -10.95 -2.64 -8.32
C ALA A 238 -12.18 -3.37 -8.90
N ALA A 239 -12.76 -4.34 -8.19
CA ALA A 239 -13.98 -5.02 -8.61
C ALA A 239 -15.19 -4.50 -7.83
N ALA A 240 -16.32 -4.37 -8.54
CA ALA A 240 -17.64 -4.10 -7.99
C ALA A 240 -18.33 -5.40 -7.55
#